data_AF-A0A9P8BP62-F1
#
_entry.id   AF-A0A9P8BP62-F1
#
_cell.length_a   1.000
_cell.length_b   1.000
_cell.length_c   1.000
_cell.angle_alpha   90.00
_cell.angle_beta   90.00
_cell.angle_gamma   90.00
#
_symmetry.space_group_name_H-M   'P 1'
#
loop_
_entity.id
_entity.type
_entity.pdbx_description
1 polymer ?
#
loop_
_entity_poly.entity_id
_entity_poly.type
_entity_poly.pdbx_seq_one_letter_code
_entity_poly.pdbx_strand_id
1 'polypeptide(L)'
;MHTLAPKPSASLPNFSRLFVKGRYPPTAPLHLCHSDIEASDGAGGALLLCCGTRQTYLNILTEYNDEWLNTHGGRGRIAHNLSQIRVMYPPTLVHLQLIISLLRPNIVQTSDIRIALDPPPSLIVLVDPSTLLGTESPPTISSFLLIVAETVACLNFLNSGKSSRSPRLAIFDRQFDELEFVVSPSPQPDDDEQADRASQSEDSQGDSAEPLIHQYFDWVGTVREIHTERPDEPIVQPDKFQTLELTLQPAGRGEAGATSLDPLVYLWELEIGEENALTRRSGLKATFTRQ
;
A
#
# COMPACT_ATOMS: atom_id res chain seq x y z
N MET A 1 12.33 13.53 0.45
CA MET A 1 10.88 13.60 0.71
C MET A 1 10.21 12.50 -0.09
N HIS A 2 9.20 11.86 0.47
CA HIS A 2 8.49 10.73 -0.13
C HIS A 2 7.24 11.22 -0.84
N THR A 3 6.88 10.61 -1.96
CA THR A 3 5.66 10.96 -2.71
C THR A 3 5.03 9.68 -3.24
N LEU A 4 3.69 9.65 -3.32
CA LEU A 4 2.95 8.54 -3.96
C LEU A 4 2.67 8.80 -5.45
N ALA A 5 3.07 9.98 -5.92
CA ALA A 5 2.86 10.46 -7.28
C ALA A 5 4.14 11.19 -7.74
N PRO A 6 4.33 11.36 -9.05
CA PRO A 6 5.49 12.07 -9.59
C PRO A 6 5.48 13.56 -9.26
N LYS A 7 6.67 14.16 -9.16
CA LYS A 7 6.81 15.61 -8.91
C LYS A 7 6.24 16.45 -10.08
N PRO A 8 5.64 17.63 -9.81
CA PRO A 8 5.46 18.26 -8.49
C PRO A 8 4.22 17.71 -7.77
N SER A 9 4.45 16.81 -6.82
CA SER A 9 3.43 16.19 -5.98
C SER A 9 3.70 16.57 -4.54
N ALA A 10 2.64 16.62 -3.75
CA ALA A 10 2.78 16.82 -2.32
C ALA A 10 3.63 15.72 -1.68
N SER A 11 4.56 16.12 -0.81
CA SER A 11 5.36 15.19 -0.04
C SER A 11 4.55 14.57 1.08
N LEU A 12 4.65 13.26 1.23
CA LEU A 12 4.19 12.54 2.41
C LEU A 12 4.96 13.01 3.67
N PRO A 13 4.33 12.92 4.84
CA PRO A 13 5.04 13.07 6.11
C PRO A 13 6.14 12.01 6.25
N ASN A 14 7.14 12.27 7.09
CA ASN A 14 8.12 11.24 7.43
C ASN A 14 7.42 10.10 8.17
N PHE A 15 7.71 8.87 7.75
CA PHE A 15 7.18 7.66 8.35
C PHE A 15 8.29 6.62 8.51
N SER A 16 8.19 5.79 9.55
CA SER A 16 8.89 4.50 9.63
C SER A 16 7.99 3.40 9.07
N ARG A 17 6.68 3.50 9.34
CA ARG A 17 5.67 2.52 8.92
C ARG A 17 4.44 3.23 8.38
N LEU A 18 4.12 2.99 7.11
CA LEU A 18 2.96 3.54 6.42
C LEU A 18 2.02 2.41 6.02
N PHE A 19 0.75 2.53 6.33
CA PHE A 19 -0.30 1.68 5.78
C PHE A 19 -1.21 2.51 4.89
N VAL A 20 -1.51 2.02 3.68
CA VAL A 20 -2.44 2.66 2.75
C VAL A 20 -3.48 1.61 2.36
N LYS A 21 -4.75 1.86 2.67
CA LYS A 21 -5.87 0.99 2.29
C LYS A 21 -6.81 1.62 1.28
N GLY A 22 -7.56 0.78 0.58
CA GLY A 22 -8.58 1.19 -0.39
C GLY A 22 -8.06 1.24 -1.82
N ARG A 23 -8.78 1.97 -2.70
CA ARG A 23 -8.51 1.98 -4.15
C ARG A 23 -7.40 2.95 -4.51
N TYR A 24 -6.13 2.53 -4.43
CA TYR A 24 -4.99 3.34 -4.85
C TYR A 24 -4.52 3.01 -6.29
N PRO A 25 -3.88 3.97 -7.00
CA PRO A 25 -3.27 3.73 -8.29
C PRO A 25 -2.23 2.60 -8.25
N PRO A 26 -2.24 1.64 -9.19
CA PRO A 26 -1.28 0.53 -9.20
C PRO A 26 0.20 0.93 -9.20
N THR A 27 0.52 2.13 -9.70
CA THR A 27 1.89 2.67 -9.74
C THR A 27 2.29 3.42 -8.47
N ALA A 28 1.36 3.73 -7.55
CA ALA A 28 1.68 4.45 -6.32
C ALA A 28 2.79 3.79 -5.47
N PRO A 29 2.82 2.44 -5.30
CA PRO A 29 3.95 1.77 -4.65
C PRO A 29 5.30 1.99 -5.36
N LEU A 30 5.32 2.02 -6.70
CA LEU A 30 6.53 2.27 -7.49
C LEU A 30 7.01 3.71 -7.34
N HIS A 31 6.08 4.68 -7.36
CA HIS A 31 6.40 6.09 -7.11
C HIS A 31 6.97 6.29 -5.71
N LEU A 32 6.42 5.59 -4.70
CA LEU A 32 6.96 5.62 -3.34
C LEU A 32 8.40 5.13 -3.30
N CYS A 33 8.68 3.95 -3.88
CA CYS A 33 10.03 3.39 -3.97
C CYS A 33 11.00 4.34 -4.70
N HIS A 34 10.58 4.90 -5.84
CA HIS A 34 11.39 5.85 -6.60
C HIS A 34 11.72 7.11 -5.77
N SER A 35 10.71 7.69 -5.09
CA SER A 35 10.89 8.86 -4.23
C SER A 35 11.81 8.57 -3.04
N ASP A 36 11.81 7.33 -2.53
CA ASP A 36 12.70 6.93 -1.44
C ASP A 36 14.16 6.88 -1.88
N ILE A 37 14.42 6.23 -3.02
CA ILE A 37 15.75 6.13 -3.62
C ILE A 37 16.28 7.52 -3.96
N GLU A 38 15.44 8.38 -4.56
CA GLU A 38 15.79 9.77 -4.84
C GLU A 38 16.13 10.54 -3.56
N ALA A 39 15.36 10.34 -2.48
CA ALA A 39 15.61 10.96 -1.18
C ALA A 39 16.79 10.34 -0.39
N SER A 40 17.43 9.31 -0.93
CA SER A 40 18.61 8.67 -0.36
C SER A 40 19.88 8.91 -1.18
N ASP A 41 19.79 9.72 -2.24
CA ASP A 41 20.84 9.89 -3.24
C ASP A 41 21.37 8.55 -3.81
N GLY A 42 20.48 7.55 -3.91
CA GLY A 42 20.83 6.20 -4.40
C GLY A 42 21.64 5.35 -3.42
N ALA A 43 21.80 5.77 -2.16
CA ALA A 43 22.55 5.01 -1.15
C ALA A 43 21.79 3.79 -0.60
N GLY A 44 20.48 3.68 -0.88
CA GLY A 44 19.65 2.54 -0.47
C GLY A 44 18.76 2.06 -1.62
N GLY A 45 18.63 0.74 -1.77
CA GLY A 45 17.66 0.14 -2.68
C GLY A 45 16.27 0.05 -2.06
N ALA A 46 15.26 -0.25 -2.88
CA ALA A 46 13.91 -0.55 -2.41
C ALA A 46 13.52 -1.96 -2.80
N LEU A 47 12.80 -2.65 -1.92
CA LEU A 47 12.24 -3.98 -2.19
C LEU A 47 10.71 -3.87 -2.26
N LEU A 48 10.16 -4.21 -3.43
CA LEU A 48 8.73 -4.25 -3.68
C LEU A 48 8.28 -5.72 -3.74
N LEU A 49 7.39 -6.10 -2.84
CA LEU A 49 6.80 -7.44 -2.78
C LEU A 49 5.35 -7.34 -3.24
N CYS A 50 5.11 -7.68 -4.51
CA CYS A 50 3.79 -7.66 -5.12
C CYS A 50 3.11 -9.02 -4.93
N CYS A 51 2.08 -9.07 -4.09
CA CYS A 51 1.34 -10.30 -3.86
C CYS A 51 0.55 -10.70 -5.11
N GLY A 52 0.72 -11.94 -5.56
CA GLY A 52 0.14 -12.45 -6.81
C GLY A 52 1.19 -12.77 -7.88
N THR A 53 0.75 -12.93 -9.12
CA THR A 53 1.64 -13.29 -10.23
C THR A 53 2.26 -12.07 -10.91
N ARG A 54 3.46 -12.23 -11.44
CA ARG A 54 4.11 -11.20 -12.27
C ARG A 54 3.22 -10.74 -13.42
N GLN A 55 2.51 -11.68 -14.07
CA GLN A 55 1.67 -11.34 -15.21
C GLN A 55 0.48 -10.48 -14.80
N THR A 56 -0.17 -10.81 -13.67
CA THR A 56 -1.27 -10.01 -13.12
C THR A 56 -0.81 -8.59 -12.83
N TYR A 57 0.33 -8.43 -12.15
CA TYR A 57 0.85 -7.10 -11.84
C TYR A 57 1.23 -6.30 -13.10
N LEU A 58 1.88 -6.94 -14.08
CA LEU A 58 2.22 -6.30 -15.36
C LEU A 58 0.99 -5.90 -16.16
N ASN A 59 -0.06 -6.73 -16.17
CA ASN A 59 -1.31 -6.42 -16.84
C ASN A 59 -1.95 -5.17 -16.21
N ILE A 60 -2.07 -5.15 -14.88
CA ILE A 60 -2.62 -4.00 -14.15
C ILE A 60 -1.82 -2.71 -14.44
N LEU A 61 -0.48 -2.78 -14.44
CA LEU A 61 0.36 -1.64 -14.77
C LEU A 61 0.21 -1.19 -16.23
N THR A 62 0.06 -2.13 -17.16
CA THR A 62 -0.12 -1.85 -18.59
C THR A 62 -1.49 -1.24 -18.86
N GLU A 63 -2.53 -1.76 -18.22
CA GLU A 63 -3.90 -1.25 -18.28
C GLU A 63 -4.00 0.15 -17.69
N TYR A 64 -3.31 0.39 -16.57
CA TYR A 64 -3.25 1.72 -15.96
C TYR A 64 -2.42 2.72 -16.78
N ASN A 65 -1.50 2.27 -17.65
CA ASN A 65 -0.77 3.10 -18.62
C ASN A 65 -0.29 4.48 -18.08
N ASP A 66 0.46 4.46 -16.99
CA ASP A 66 0.95 5.66 -16.30
C ASP A 66 1.75 6.57 -17.24
N GLU A 67 1.19 7.76 -17.53
CA GLU A 67 1.77 8.71 -18.47
C GLU A 67 3.17 9.17 -18.02
N TRP A 68 3.37 9.32 -16.71
CA TRP A 68 4.64 9.79 -16.18
C TRP A 68 5.72 8.74 -16.39
N LEU A 69 5.46 7.48 -16.06
CA LEU A 69 6.44 6.39 -16.27
C LEU A 69 6.75 6.21 -17.75
N ASN A 70 5.76 6.30 -18.62
CA ASN A 70 5.96 6.24 -20.07
C ASN A 70 6.84 7.39 -20.58
N THR A 71 6.64 8.60 -20.06
CA THR A 71 7.38 9.81 -20.49
C THR A 71 8.78 9.90 -19.88
N HIS A 72 8.96 9.40 -18.66
CA HIS A 72 10.14 9.67 -17.85
C HIS A 72 10.98 8.43 -17.52
N GLY A 73 10.40 7.23 -17.56
CA GLY A 73 11.05 5.98 -17.18
C GLY A 73 12.30 5.65 -18.01
N GLY A 74 12.38 6.13 -19.25
CA GLY A 74 13.56 5.98 -20.11
C GLY A 74 14.68 7.01 -19.87
N ARG A 75 14.47 8.01 -19.01
CA ARG A 75 15.50 9.03 -18.71
C ARG A 75 16.54 8.43 -17.79
N GLY A 76 17.83 8.60 -18.11
CA GLY A 76 18.95 7.90 -17.45
C GLY A 76 18.90 7.90 -15.92
N ARG A 77 18.63 9.04 -15.26
CA ARG A 77 18.54 9.10 -13.79
C ARG A 77 17.35 8.31 -13.23
N ILE A 78 16.19 8.40 -13.87
CA ILE A 78 14.97 7.70 -13.43
C ILE A 78 15.09 6.21 -13.71
N ALA A 79 15.56 5.83 -14.90
CA ALA A 79 15.88 4.44 -15.24
C ALA A 79 16.88 3.83 -14.25
N HIS A 80 17.91 4.59 -13.87
CA HIS A 80 18.88 4.18 -12.86
C HIS A 80 18.22 3.97 -11.49
N ASN A 81 17.39 4.91 -11.01
CA ASN A 81 16.67 4.75 -9.75
C ASN A 81 15.71 3.55 -9.79
N LEU A 82 14.93 3.39 -10.87
CA LEU A 82 14.01 2.28 -11.04
C LEU A 82 14.73 0.92 -11.08
N SER A 83 15.96 0.88 -11.62
CA SER A 83 16.77 -0.35 -11.62
C SER A 83 17.21 -0.81 -10.23
N GLN A 84 17.17 0.08 -9.24
CA GLN A 84 17.45 -0.23 -7.83
C GLN A 84 16.19 -0.72 -7.07
N ILE A 85 15.02 -0.69 -7.71
CA ILE A 85 13.80 -1.26 -7.16
C ILE A 85 13.77 -2.74 -7.52
N ARG A 86 13.94 -3.59 -6.52
CA ARG A 86 13.84 -5.04 -6.69
C ARG A 86 12.38 -5.46 -6.50
N VAL A 87 11.78 -6.08 -7.51
CA VAL A 87 10.39 -6.58 -7.43
C VAL A 87 10.38 -8.10 -7.30
N MET A 88 9.64 -8.62 -6.31
CA MET A 88 9.37 -10.05 -6.15
C MET A 88 7.86 -10.30 -6.13
N TYR A 89 7.45 -11.50 -6.57
CA TYR A 89 6.05 -11.87 -6.80
C TYR A 89 5.72 -13.19 -6.08
N PRO A 90 5.53 -13.18 -4.75
CA PRO A 90 5.12 -14.38 -4.02
C PRO A 90 3.71 -14.80 -4.46
N PRO A 91 3.52 -16.03 -4.99
CA PRO A 91 2.22 -16.50 -5.44
C PRO A 91 1.30 -16.96 -4.30
N THR A 92 1.86 -17.33 -3.14
CA THR A 92 1.10 -17.77 -1.96
C THR A 92 1.71 -17.19 -0.68
N LEU A 93 0.98 -17.26 0.44
CA LEU A 93 1.45 -16.81 1.74
C LEU A 93 2.76 -17.49 2.15
N VAL A 94 2.86 -18.82 1.99
CA VAL A 94 4.08 -19.58 2.31
C VAL A 94 5.29 -19.07 1.54
N HIS A 95 5.12 -18.69 0.26
CA HIS A 95 6.20 -18.12 -0.53
C HIS A 95 6.61 -16.73 -0.03
N LEU A 96 5.66 -15.89 0.39
CA LEU A 96 5.95 -14.59 0.98
C LEU A 96 6.77 -14.77 2.28
N GLN A 97 6.31 -15.64 3.17
CA GLN A 97 7.01 -15.93 4.44
C GLN A 97 8.41 -16.51 4.21
N LEU A 98 8.54 -17.40 3.23
CA LEU A 98 9.84 -17.94 2.83
C LEU A 98 10.76 -16.84 2.32
N ILE A 99 10.28 -15.96 1.44
CA ILE A 99 11.07 -14.82 0.94
C ILE A 99 11.53 -13.97 2.12
N ILE A 100 10.61 -13.51 2.97
CA ILE A 100 10.91 -12.68 4.15
C ILE A 100 11.97 -13.36 5.04
N SER A 101 11.84 -14.66 5.30
CA SER A 101 12.78 -15.44 6.12
C SER A 101 14.16 -15.63 5.47
N LEU A 102 14.21 -15.64 4.14
CA LEU A 102 15.44 -15.81 3.37
C LEU A 102 16.18 -14.48 3.17
N LEU A 103 15.52 -13.33 3.26
CA LEU A 103 16.16 -12.03 3.09
C LEU A 103 17.32 -11.86 4.07
N ARG A 104 18.51 -11.65 3.52
CA ARG A 104 19.74 -11.45 4.29
C ARG A 104 20.53 -10.27 3.72
N PRO A 105 21.18 -9.48 4.58
CA PRO A 105 22.13 -8.49 4.09
C PRO A 105 23.30 -9.21 3.43
N ASN A 106 23.77 -8.70 2.29
CA ASN A 106 24.96 -9.24 1.62
C ASN A 106 26.23 -8.87 2.40
N ILE A 107 26.55 -9.61 3.47
CA ILE A 107 27.74 -9.31 4.31
C ILE A 107 29.02 -9.88 3.67
N VAL A 108 28.92 -10.98 2.93
CA VAL A 108 30.03 -11.71 2.32
C VAL A 108 29.68 -11.92 0.86
N GLN A 109 30.59 -11.63 -0.07
CA GLN A 109 30.45 -11.84 -1.52
C GLN A 109 30.34 -13.34 -1.89
N THR A 110 29.40 -14.06 -1.29
CA THR A 110 29.04 -15.42 -1.65
C THR A 110 28.16 -15.37 -2.89
N SER A 111 28.44 -16.26 -3.84
CA SER A 111 27.86 -16.30 -5.19
C SER A 111 26.35 -16.56 -5.27
N ASP A 112 25.64 -16.70 -4.15
CA ASP A 112 24.19 -16.87 -4.12
C ASP A 112 23.46 -15.52 -4.20
N ILE A 113 23.63 -14.88 -5.36
CA ILE A 113 23.24 -13.50 -5.70
C ILE A 113 21.72 -13.26 -5.62
N ARG A 114 20.91 -14.33 -5.62
CA ARG A 114 19.44 -14.19 -5.72
C ARG A 114 18.75 -13.87 -4.42
N ILE A 115 19.39 -13.96 -3.26
CA ILE A 115 18.73 -13.74 -1.97
C ILE A 115 19.45 -12.67 -1.15
N ALA A 116 20.75 -12.52 -1.35
CA ALA A 116 21.51 -11.42 -0.80
C ALA A 116 21.01 -10.09 -1.40
N LEU A 117 20.71 -9.12 -0.54
CA LEU A 117 20.38 -7.76 -0.93
C LEU A 117 21.62 -6.89 -0.73
N ASP A 118 22.14 -6.33 -1.83
CA ASP A 118 23.28 -5.44 -1.85
C ASP A 118 22.98 -4.22 -2.73
N PRO A 119 22.75 -3.04 -2.15
CA PRO A 119 22.70 -2.74 -0.71
C PRO A 119 21.44 -3.30 -0.01
N PRO A 120 21.41 -3.38 1.34
CA PRO A 120 20.18 -3.70 2.06
C PRO A 120 19.10 -2.64 1.78
N PRO A 121 17.82 -3.04 1.67
CA PRO A 121 16.76 -2.12 1.27
C PRO A 121 16.44 -1.12 2.38
N SER A 122 16.35 0.16 2.04
CA SER A 122 15.91 1.23 2.96
C SER A 122 14.39 1.27 3.13
N LEU A 123 13.67 0.62 2.22
CA LEU A 123 12.22 0.54 2.18
C LEU A 123 11.80 -0.85 1.69
N ILE A 124 10.93 -1.51 2.43
CA ILE A 124 10.15 -2.66 1.98
C ILE A 124 8.71 -2.20 1.75
N VAL A 125 8.16 -2.52 0.58
CA VAL A 125 6.77 -2.24 0.24
C VAL A 125 6.03 -3.55 -0.02
N LEU A 126 4.99 -3.84 0.75
CA LEU A 126 4.06 -4.94 0.50
C LEU A 126 2.85 -4.42 -0.26
N VAL A 127 2.48 -5.08 -1.36
CA VAL A 127 1.30 -4.72 -2.18
C VAL A 127 0.30 -5.87 -2.13
N ASP A 128 -0.90 -5.55 -1.67
CA ASP A 128 -2.08 -6.40 -1.53
C ASP A 128 -1.86 -7.74 -0.79
N PRO A 129 -1.23 -7.75 0.40
CA PRO A 129 -0.98 -8.99 1.15
C PRO A 129 -2.26 -9.76 1.52
N SER A 130 -3.41 -9.08 1.69
CA SER A 130 -4.69 -9.74 1.94
C SER A 130 -5.12 -10.72 0.83
N THR A 131 -4.70 -10.48 -0.42
CA THR A 131 -4.99 -11.39 -1.55
C THR A 131 -4.38 -12.79 -1.35
N LEU A 132 -3.30 -12.91 -0.58
CA LEU A 132 -2.65 -14.21 -0.31
C LEU A 132 -3.39 -15.01 0.77
N LEU A 133 -4.15 -14.33 1.64
CA LEU A 133 -4.80 -14.94 2.80
C LEU A 133 -6.03 -15.76 2.40
N GLY A 134 -6.78 -15.33 1.37
CA GLY A 134 -8.04 -15.93 0.96
C GLY A 134 -7.94 -17.25 0.18
N THR A 135 -6.74 -17.81 -0.01
CA THR A 135 -6.56 -19.02 -0.83
C THR A 135 -6.90 -20.33 -0.09
N GLU A 136 -6.67 -20.39 1.23
CA GLU A 136 -6.85 -21.61 2.03
C GLU A 136 -7.84 -21.45 3.21
N SER A 137 -8.02 -20.22 3.69
CA SER A 137 -8.86 -19.89 4.84
C SER A 137 -9.51 -18.52 4.64
N PRO A 138 -10.62 -18.20 5.35
CA PRO A 138 -11.12 -16.83 5.37
C PRO A 138 -9.98 -15.88 5.79
N PRO A 139 -9.82 -14.75 5.10
CA PRO A 139 -8.72 -13.85 5.37
C PRO A 139 -8.98 -13.14 6.70
N THR A 140 -8.11 -13.39 7.69
CA THR A 140 -8.27 -12.82 9.05
C THR A 140 -7.28 -11.70 9.32
N ILE A 141 -7.67 -10.76 10.18
CA ILE A 141 -6.80 -9.68 10.65
C ILE A 141 -5.57 -10.23 11.37
N SER A 142 -5.72 -11.32 12.12
CA SER A 142 -4.61 -11.97 12.83
C SER A 142 -3.53 -12.47 11.85
N SER A 143 -3.94 -13.11 10.76
CA SER A 143 -3.02 -13.57 9.72
C SER A 143 -2.34 -12.40 9.01
N PHE A 144 -3.07 -11.33 8.74
CA PHE A 144 -2.51 -10.09 8.19
C PHE A 144 -1.45 -9.49 9.13
N LEU A 145 -1.77 -9.33 10.42
CA LEU A 145 -0.85 -8.77 11.43
C LEU A 145 0.40 -9.63 11.62
N LEU A 146 0.30 -10.95 11.46
CA LEU A 146 1.45 -11.84 11.48
C LEU A 146 2.43 -11.51 10.34
N ILE A 147 1.95 -11.30 9.11
CA ILE A 147 2.78 -10.87 7.97
C ILE A 147 3.46 -9.54 8.29
N VAL A 148 2.73 -8.58 8.87
CA VAL A 148 3.28 -7.28 9.27
C VAL A 148 4.41 -7.49 10.29
N ALA A 149 4.19 -8.29 11.33
CA ALA A 149 5.16 -8.56 12.37
C ALA A 149 6.43 -9.26 11.83
N GLU A 150 6.27 -10.28 10.98
CA GLU A 150 7.39 -10.98 10.33
C GLU A 150 8.20 -10.04 9.44
N THR A 151 7.51 -9.18 8.67
CA THR A 151 8.17 -8.20 7.80
C THR A 151 8.94 -7.17 8.61
N VAL A 152 8.37 -6.67 9.71
CA VAL A 152 9.07 -5.74 10.63
C VAL A 152 10.28 -6.42 11.28
N ALA A 153 10.16 -7.67 11.70
CA ALA A 153 11.27 -8.43 12.28
C ALA A 153 12.41 -8.61 11.25
N CYS A 154 12.10 -9.02 10.03
CA CYS A 154 13.05 -9.11 8.92
C CYS A 154 13.71 -7.77 8.64
N LEU A 155 12.93 -6.69 8.60
CA LEU A 155 13.43 -5.35 8.33
C LEU A 155 14.44 -4.89 9.40
N ASN A 156 14.15 -5.16 10.68
CA ASN A 156 15.09 -4.90 11.77
C ASN A 156 16.37 -5.75 11.63
N PHE A 157 16.24 -7.01 11.24
CA PHE A 157 17.37 -7.90 11.00
C PHE A 157 18.28 -7.38 9.88
N LEU A 158 17.71 -6.98 8.73
CA LEU A 158 18.45 -6.42 7.59
C LEU A 158 19.24 -5.16 7.95
N ASN A 159 18.76 -4.38 8.93
CA ASN A 159 19.37 -3.10 9.31
C ASN A 159 20.31 -3.17 10.51
N SER A 160 20.47 -4.34 11.13
CA SER A 160 21.45 -4.56 12.20
C SER A 160 22.90 -4.28 11.76
N GLY A 161 23.16 -4.22 10.45
CA GLY A 161 24.49 -4.23 9.84
C GLY A 161 25.14 -2.88 9.47
N LYS A 162 24.75 -1.72 10.04
CA LYS A 162 25.36 -0.36 9.90
C LYS A 162 24.67 0.64 8.95
N SER A 163 23.37 0.52 8.65
CA SER A 163 22.69 1.61 7.94
C SER A 163 22.52 2.82 8.86
N SER A 164 22.89 4.01 8.38
CA SER A 164 22.66 5.29 9.10
C SER A 164 21.18 5.69 9.12
N ARG A 165 20.35 4.99 8.35
CA ARG A 165 18.93 5.30 8.15
C ARG A 165 18.08 4.19 8.75
N SER A 166 17.09 4.59 9.54
CA SER A 166 16.07 3.67 10.02
C SER A 166 15.32 3.09 8.83
N PRO A 167 15.15 1.76 8.77
CA PRO A 167 14.39 1.17 7.69
C PRO A 167 12.92 1.54 7.74
N ARG A 168 12.28 1.45 6.58
CA ARG A 168 10.85 1.72 6.45
C ARG A 168 10.07 0.55 5.89
N LEU A 169 8.83 0.49 6.33
CA LEU A 169 7.81 -0.40 5.81
C LEU A 169 6.66 0.45 5.24
N ALA A 170 6.23 0.14 4.03
CA ALA A 170 4.94 0.57 3.53
C ALA A 170 4.11 -0.65 3.15
N ILE A 171 2.81 -0.62 3.45
CA ILE A 171 1.89 -1.64 3.00
C ILE A 171 0.74 -0.95 2.28
N PHE A 172 0.43 -1.44 1.09
CA PHE A 172 -0.71 -1.04 0.30
C PHE A 172 -1.66 -2.22 0.22
N ASP A 173 -2.92 -2.05 0.61
CA ASP A 173 -3.89 -3.15 0.61
C ASP A 173 -5.29 -2.71 0.21
N ARG A 174 -5.78 -3.24 -0.91
CA ARG A 174 -7.11 -2.93 -1.46
C ARG A 174 -8.25 -3.65 -0.73
N GLN A 175 -7.98 -4.79 -0.12
CA GLN A 175 -8.97 -5.70 0.45
C GLN A 175 -8.92 -5.74 1.98
N PHE A 176 -8.25 -4.78 2.59
CA PHE A 176 -8.13 -4.74 4.05
C PHE A 176 -9.49 -4.71 4.77
N ASP A 177 -10.47 -4.01 4.19
CA ASP A 177 -11.81 -3.91 4.77
C ASP A 177 -12.62 -5.22 4.61
N GLU A 178 -12.13 -6.19 3.83
CA GLU A 178 -12.71 -7.53 3.66
C GLU A 178 -12.17 -8.55 4.69
N LEU A 179 -11.23 -8.13 5.54
CA LEU A 179 -10.64 -9.02 6.55
C LEU A 179 -11.61 -9.26 7.71
N GLU A 180 -11.82 -10.53 8.04
CA GLU A 180 -12.68 -10.93 9.14
C GLU A 180 -11.95 -10.90 10.48
N PHE A 181 -12.68 -10.53 11.54
CA PHE A 181 -12.28 -10.82 12.90
C PHE A 181 -12.61 -12.27 13.21
N VAL A 182 -11.65 -13.01 13.77
CA VAL A 182 -11.93 -14.31 14.38
C VAL A 182 -12.70 -14.06 15.67
N VAL A 183 -14.01 -13.85 15.55
CA VAL A 183 -14.90 -13.81 16.70
C VAL A 183 -15.01 -15.25 17.18
N SER A 184 -14.36 -15.55 18.31
CA SER A 184 -14.62 -16.82 18.98
C SER A 184 -16.11 -16.84 19.29
N PRO A 185 -16.86 -17.88 18.88
CA PRO A 185 -18.29 -17.94 19.16
C PRO A 185 -18.47 -17.77 20.66
N SER A 186 -19.13 -16.69 21.05
CA SER A 186 -19.49 -16.51 22.46
C SER A 186 -20.30 -17.73 22.86
N PRO A 187 -20.01 -18.38 24.00
CA PRO A 187 -20.85 -19.47 24.47
C PRO A 187 -22.28 -18.93 24.58
N GLN A 188 -23.18 -19.42 23.72
CA GLN A 188 -24.57 -18.99 23.77
C GLN A 188 -25.14 -19.51 25.10
N PRO A 189 -25.78 -18.66 25.91
CA PRO A 189 -26.56 -19.15 27.04
C PRO A 189 -27.68 -20.05 26.51
N ASP A 190 -27.89 -21.20 27.16
CA ASP A 190 -28.87 -22.21 26.75
C ASP A 190 -30.28 -21.62 26.47
N ASP A 191 -30.90 -22.13 25.41
CA ASP A 191 -31.98 -21.58 24.55
C ASP A 191 -33.37 -21.26 25.17
N ASP A 192 -33.52 -20.98 26.45
CA ASP A 192 -34.88 -20.92 27.05
C ASP A 192 -35.59 -19.54 27.02
N GLU A 193 -35.00 -18.43 26.52
CA GLU A 193 -35.62 -17.08 26.65
C GLU A 193 -35.63 -16.16 25.39
N GLN A 194 -35.47 -16.65 24.16
CA GLN A 194 -35.21 -15.78 22.98
C GLN A 194 -36.31 -15.67 21.90
N ALA A 195 -37.58 -15.79 22.25
CA ALA A 195 -38.68 -15.62 21.27
C ALA A 195 -39.01 -14.16 20.87
N ASP A 196 -38.58 -13.13 21.62
CA ASP A 196 -39.15 -11.77 21.49
C ASP A 196 -38.18 -10.66 21.01
N ARG A 197 -36.98 -10.96 20.51
CA ARG A 197 -35.98 -9.92 20.12
C ARG A 197 -35.62 -9.82 18.63
N ALA A 198 -36.40 -10.42 17.73
CA ALA A 198 -36.04 -10.59 16.32
C ALA A 198 -36.25 -9.35 15.39
N SER A 199 -36.15 -8.10 15.86
CA SER A 199 -36.51 -6.93 15.00
C SER A 199 -35.68 -5.66 15.13
N GLN A 200 -34.53 -5.67 15.82
CA GLN A 200 -33.70 -4.47 15.95
C GLN A 200 -32.22 -4.81 15.83
N SER A 201 -31.62 -4.66 14.65
CA SER A 201 -30.28 -4.06 14.41
C SER A 201 -29.68 -4.47 13.05
N GLU A 202 -30.03 -3.78 11.96
CA GLU A 202 -29.31 -3.88 10.67
C GLU A 202 -28.14 -2.87 10.56
N ASP A 203 -28.00 -1.92 11.48
CA ASP A 203 -26.81 -1.07 11.59
C ASP A 203 -25.72 -1.75 12.43
N SER A 204 -25.27 -2.93 11.97
CA SER A 204 -24.02 -3.51 12.44
C SER A 204 -22.89 -2.64 11.90
N GLN A 205 -22.63 -1.54 12.60
CA GLN A 205 -21.44 -0.71 12.47
C GLN A 205 -20.25 -1.65 12.67
N GLY A 206 -19.79 -2.24 11.56
CA GLY A 206 -18.86 -3.36 11.58
C GLY A 206 -17.67 -3.02 12.44
N ASP A 207 -17.31 -3.93 13.35
CA ASP A 207 -16.09 -3.82 14.13
C ASP A 207 -14.96 -3.47 13.16
N SER A 208 -14.47 -2.23 13.22
CA SER A 208 -13.45 -1.76 12.30
C SER A 208 -12.11 -2.32 12.77
N ALA A 209 -11.35 -2.94 11.88
CA ALA A 209 -9.98 -3.40 12.12
C ALA A 209 -8.96 -2.27 12.31
N GLU A 210 -9.36 -1.04 11.99
CA GLU A 210 -8.49 0.14 12.02
C GLU A 210 -7.77 0.35 13.36
N PRO A 211 -8.42 0.27 14.54
CA PRO A 211 -7.76 0.56 15.81
C PRO A 211 -6.58 -0.37 16.11
N LEU A 212 -6.63 -1.62 15.65
CA LEU A 212 -5.53 -2.57 15.80
C LEU A 212 -4.34 -2.18 14.91
N ILE A 213 -4.61 -1.74 13.68
CA ILE A 213 -3.58 -1.32 12.73
C ILE A 213 -2.86 -0.05 13.20
N HIS A 214 -3.58 0.90 13.81
CA HIS A 214 -2.98 2.10 14.37
C HIS A 214 -1.90 1.80 15.45
N GLN A 215 -1.84 0.59 16.00
CA GLN A 215 -0.76 0.22 16.94
C GLN A 215 0.56 -0.13 16.24
N TYR A 216 0.51 -0.56 14.98
CA TYR A 216 1.66 -1.05 14.23
C TYR A 216 2.28 -0.01 13.31
N PHE A 217 1.48 0.94 12.80
CA PHE A 217 1.89 1.93 11.82
C PHE A 217 1.99 3.33 12.44
N ASP A 218 2.79 4.21 11.82
CA ASP A 218 2.87 5.62 12.22
C ASP A 218 1.82 6.45 11.49
N TRP A 219 1.50 6.05 10.25
CA TRP A 219 0.54 6.69 9.38
C TRP A 219 -0.37 5.65 8.76
N VAL A 220 -1.67 5.93 8.79
CA VAL A 220 -2.71 5.14 8.12
C VAL A 220 -3.38 6.03 7.10
N GLY A 221 -3.33 5.61 5.84
CA GLY A 221 -3.95 6.26 4.70
C GLY A 221 -5.16 5.49 4.24
N THR A 222 -6.28 6.19 4.04
CA THR A 222 -7.47 5.60 3.42
C THR A 222 -7.72 6.28 2.09
N VAL A 223 -7.83 5.48 1.04
CA VAL A 223 -8.09 5.95 -0.33
C VAL A 223 -9.54 5.70 -0.70
N ARG A 224 -10.26 6.78 -0.98
CA ARG A 224 -11.67 6.75 -1.36
C ARG A 224 -11.88 7.40 -2.71
N GLU A 225 -12.88 6.93 -3.43
CA GLU A 225 -13.32 7.53 -4.68
C GLU A 225 -14.31 8.66 -4.39
N ILE A 226 -13.97 9.89 -4.76
CA ILE A 226 -14.85 11.04 -4.59
C ILE A 226 -15.63 11.27 -5.88
N HIS A 227 -16.94 11.24 -5.76
CA HIS A 227 -17.85 11.66 -6.81
C HIS A 227 -17.97 13.18 -6.70
N THR A 228 -17.23 13.91 -7.54
CA THR A 228 -17.33 15.37 -7.58
C THR A 228 -18.55 15.74 -8.41
N GLU A 229 -19.71 15.85 -7.79
CA GLU A 229 -20.89 16.46 -8.41
C GLU A 229 -20.62 17.96 -8.53
N ARG A 230 -20.20 18.45 -9.71
CA ARG A 230 -20.10 19.89 -9.98
C ARG A 230 -21.51 20.46 -10.13
N PRO A 231 -22.00 21.33 -9.23
CA PRO A 231 -23.39 21.76 -9.23
C PRO A 231 -23.79 22.63 -10.44
N ASP A 232 -22.81 23.26 -11.12
CA ASP A 232 -23.07 24.34 -12.08
C ASP A 232 -22.58 24.09 -13.51
N GLU A 233 -21.97 22.94 -13.81
CA GLU A 233 -21.56 22.62 -15.18
C GLU A 233 -22.67 21.84 -15.90
N PRO A 234 -23.12 22.29 -17.10
CA PRO A 234 -24.08 21.55 -17.90
C PRO A 234 -23.53 20.15 -18.16
N ILE A 235 -24.41 19.13 -18.08
CA ILE A 235 -24.13 17.71 -18.29
C ILE A 235 -23.55 17.51 -19.70
N VAL A 236 -22.25 17.76 -19.85
CA VAL A 236 -21.50 17.57 -21.09
C VAL A 236 -20.47 16.51 -20.78
N GLN A 237 -20.88 15.27 -21.09
CA GLN A 237 -20.13 14.01 -20.98
C GLN A 237 -19.73 13.62 -19.55
N PRO A 238 -20.49 12.72 -18.90
CA PRO A 238 -20.01 12.06 -17.69
C PRO A 238 -18.76 11.22 -18.04
N ASP A 239 -17.87 11.02 -17.07
CA ASP A 239 -16.87 9.93 -17.05
C ASP A 239 -15.50 10.14 -17.71
N LYS A 240 -14.94 11.36 -17.75
CA LYS A 240 -13.52 11.52 -18.12
C LYS A 240 -12.54 11.46 -16.95
N PHE A 241 -13.00 11.70 -15.72
CA PHE A 241 -12.09 11.81 -14.57
C PHE A 241 -12.65 11.09 -13.36
N GLN A 242 -11.83 10.21 -12.78
CA GLN A 242 -12.04 9.64 -11.46
C GLN A 242 -11.14 10.39 -10.48
N THR A 243 -11.70 10.93 -9.40
CA THR A 243 -10.91 11.56 -8.36
C THR A 243 -10.82 10.62 -7.17
N LEU A 244 -9.60 10.29 -6.76
CA LEU A 244 -9.34 9.54 -5.54
C LEU A 244 -8.80 10.48 -4.48
N GLU A 245 -9.33 10.39 -3.27
CA GLU A 245 -8.83 11.10 -2.11
C GLU A 245 -8.07 10.15 -1.21
N LEU A 246 -6.81 10.47 -0.93
CA LEU A 246 -6.03 9.87 0.13
C LEU A 246 -6.12 10.74 1.37
N THR A 247 -6.75 10.22 2.41
CA THR A 247 -6.73 10.82 3.74
C THR A 247 -5.70 10.10 4.60
N LEU A 248 -4.61 10.79 4.99
CA LEU A 248 -3.61 10.28 5.93
C LEU A 248 -3.92 10.75 7.34
N GLN A 249 -4.02 9.79 8.25
CA GLN A 249 -4.18 10.02 9.68
C GLN A 249 -2.91 9.55 10.41
N PRO A 250 -2.37 10.36 11.33
CA PRO A 250 -1.32 9.89 12.21
C PRO A 250 -1.92 8.84 13.13
N ALA A 251 -1.25 7.70 13.24
CA ALA A 251 -1.60 6.69 14.20
C ALA A 251 -1.10 7.15 15.57
N GLY A 252 -1.95 7.88 16.27
CA GLY A 252 -1.67 8.33 17.64
C GLY A 252 -1.48 7.12 18.53
N ARG A 253 -0.23 6.79 18.90
CA ARG A 253 -0.01 6.08 20.16
C ARG A 253 -0.66 6.94 21.22
N GLY A 254 -1.60 6.38 21.98
CA GLY A 254 -2.45 7.07 22.97
C GLY A 254 -1.70 7.70 24.15
N GLU A 255 -0.60 8.40 23.90
CA GLU A 255 -0.04 9.37 24.83
C GLU A 255 -1.04 10.52 24.92
N ALA A 256 -1.68 10.61 26.09
CA ALA A 256 -2.84 11.43 26.42
C ALA A 256 -2.63 12.97 26.33
N GLY A 257 -1.72 13.44 25.48
CA GLY A 257 -1.43 14.85 25.25
C GLY A 257 -1.05 15.19 23.81
N ALA A 258 -1.11 14.24 22.86
CA ALA A 258 -0.88 14.56 21.45
C ALA A 258 -2.05 15.39 20.93
N THR A 259 -1.80 16.67 20.67
CA THR A 259 -2.70 17.55 19.92
C THR A 259 -3.16 16.82 18.67
N SER A 260 -4.47 16.61 18.54
CA SER A 260 -5.10 16.03 17.34
C SER A 260 -4.57 16.81 16.13
N LEU A 261 -3.69 16.18 15.37
CA LEU A 261 -3.21 16.73 14.11
C LEU A 261 -4.32 16.53 13.09
N ASP A 262 -4.66 17.60 12.38
CA ASP A 262 -5.64 17.51 11.30
C ASP A 262 -5.20 16.46 10.27
N PRO A 263 -6.14 15.65 9.76
CA PRO A 263 -5.84 14.67 8.72
C PRO A 263 -5.25 15.37 7.50
N LEU A 264 -4.24 14.76 6.89
CA LEU A 264 -3.65 15.28 5.66
C LEU A 264 -4.42 14.69 4.48
N VAL A 265 -5.07 15.56 3.71
CA VAL A 265 -5.87 15.17 2.55
C VAL A 265 -5.08 15.42 1.27
N TYR A 266 -5.07 14.42 0.40
CA TYR A 266 -4.45 14.49 -0.91
C TYR A 266 -5.42 14.02 -1.98
N LEU A 267 -5.43 14.69 -3.12
CA LEU A 267 -6.26 14.31 -4.27
C LEU A 267 -5.40 13.72 -5.38
N TRP A 268 -5.82 12.59 -5.93
CA TRP A 268 -5.39 12.05 -7.21
C TRP A 268 -6.50 12.24 -8.23
N GLU A 269 -6.23 13.02 -9.27
CA GLU A 269 -7.09 13.05 -10.45
C GLU A 269 -6.62 11.95 -11.40
N LEU A 270 -7.52 11.09 -11.85
CA LEU A 270 -7.26 10.02 -12.81
C LEU A 270 -8.08 10.30 -14.07
N GLU A 271 -7.40 10.61 -15.17
CA GLU A 271 -8.06 10.72 -16.47
C GLU A 271 -8.37 9.32 -17.02
N ILE A 272 -9.65 8.96 -17.05
CA ILE A 272 -10.12 7.73 -17.70
C ILE A 272 -10.16 8.04 -19.19
N GLY A 273 -9.10 7.66 -19.91
CA GLY A 273 -9.05 7.89 -21.35
C GLY A 273 -10.19 7.18 -22.08
N GLU A 274 -10.86 7.88 -22.99
CA GLU A 274 -11.84 7.28 -23.90
C GLU A 274 -11.17 6.15 -24.69
N GLU A 275 -11.82 4.98 -24.75
CA GLU A 275 -11.33 3.82 -25.49
C GLU A 275 -11.33 4.14 -27.00
N ASN A 276 -10.23 4.72 -27.48
CA ASN A 276 -10.07 5.02 -28.89
C ASN A 276 -9.83 3.70 -29.63
N ALA A 277 -10.83 3.23 -30.37
CA ALA A 277 -10.82 1.92 -31.07
C ALA A 277 -9.61 1.69 -31.99
N LEU A 278 -8.89 2.76 -32.38
CA LEU A 278 -7.73 2.71 -33.27
C LEU A 278 -6.38 2.78 -32.55
N THR A 279 -6.34 3.29 -31.32
CA THR A 279 -5.11 3.41 -30.52
C THR A 279 -5.47 3.18 -29.06
N ARG A 280 -5.34 1.94 -28.58
CA ARG A 280 -5.52 1.55 -27.16
C ARG A 280 -4.46 2.21 -26.27
N ARG A 281 -4.49 3.54 -26.12
CA ARG A 281 -3.61 4.29 -25.24
C ARG A 281 -4.42 5.40 -24.56
N SER A 282 -5.01 5.07 -23.42
CA SER A 282 -5.50 6.03 -22.43
C SER A 282 -4.33 6.44 -21.54
N GLY A 283 -3.88 7.70 -21.62
CA GLY A 283 -2.86 8.19 -20.69
C GLY A 283 -3.51 8.60 -19.37
N LEU A 284 -3.03 8.08 -18.24
CA LEU A 284 -3.49 8.49 -16.92
C LEU A 284 -2.54 9.54 -16.35
N LYS A 285 -3.05 10.76 -16.20
CA LYS A 285 -2.33 11.88 -15.57
C LYS A 285 -2.76 12.01 -14.12
N ALA A 286 -1.92 11.55 -13.19
CA ALA A 286 -2.11 11.74 -11.77
C ALA A 286 -1.50 13.07 -11.30
N THR A 287 -2.34 14.05 -10.96
CA THR A 287 -1.95 15.22 -10.15
C THR A 287 -2.11 14.87 -8.67
N PHE A 288 -1.18 15.29 -7.81
CA PHE A 288 -1.24 15.01 -6.36
C PHE A 288 -1.05 16.29 -5.57
N THR A 289 -2.18 16.87 -5.14
CA THR A 289 -2.22 18.14 -4.42
C THR A 289 -2.58 17.90 -2.96
N ARG A 290 -1.94 18.64 -2.05
CA ARG A 290 -2.31 18.69 -0.63
C ARG A 290 -3.31 19.83 -0.46
N GLN A 291 -4.46 19.53 0.13
CA GLN A 291 -5.42 20.55 0.56
C GLN A 291 -4.99 21.21 1.87
#